data_AF-A0A1J4S7T9-F1
#
_entry.id   AF-A0A1J4S7T9-F1
#
_cell.length_a   1.000
_cell.length_b   1.000
_cell.length_c   1.000
_cell.angle_alpha   90.00
_cell.angle_beta   90.00
_cell.angle_gamma   90.00
#
_symmetry.space_group_name_H-M   'P 1'
#
loop_
_entity.id
_entity.type
_entity.pdbx_description
1 polymer ?
#
loop_
_entity_poly.entity_id
_entity_poly.type
_entity_poly.pdbx_seq_one_letter_code
_entity_poly.pdbx_strand_id
1 'polypeptide(L)'
;MIVGSLVFSLICYAVPLALPLIIGIIILTRFEKENLIRLVASFTLKPVVAYPFWILIRFGISPLRIGLMPAPLDLLGDLLLDLRASLLAAIPAIALTLAIVYVFRQVFKARSAQLFLIGDVVRWFYTFVVSVTVFNYSGSPPYLGMLLIFIGFLLPSVYAIAALIFVTSVNNFQTR
;
A
#
# COMPACT_ATOMS: atom_id res chain seq x y z
N MET A 1 -22.40 13.76 -15.24
CA MET A 1 -20.95 13.42 -15.16
C MET A 1 -20.39 13.48 -13.74
N ILE A 2 -20.73 14.49 -12.92
CA ILE A 2 -20.15 14.69 -11.57
C ILE A 2 -20.39 13.49 -10.62
N VAL A 3 -21.59 12.89 -10.63
CA VAL A 3 -21.91 11.74 -9.76
C VAL A 3 -21.05 10.51 -10.11
N GLY A 4 -20.84 10.25 -11.40
CA GLY A 4 -20.04 9.12 -11.86
C GLY A 4 -18.57 9.22 -11.46
N SER A 5 -17.96 10.41 -11.58
CA SER A 5 -16.58 10.63 -11.11
C SER A 5 -16.44 10.50 -9.61
N LEU A 6 -17.45 10.95 -8.85
CA LEU A 6 -17.42 10.91 -7.38
C LEU A 6 -17.52 9.46 -6.87
N VAL A 7 -18.43 8.66 -7.45
CA VAL A 7 -18.56 7.23 -7.14
C VAL A 7 -17.28 6.48 -7.53
N PHE A 8 -16.72 6.76 -8.70
CA PHE A 8 -15.48 6.12 -9.15
C PHE A 8 -14.30 6.42 -8.21
N SER A 9 -14.11 7.68 -7.83
CA SER A 9 -13.08 8.06 -6.86
C SER A 9 -13.32 7.40 -5.50
N LEU A 10 -14.56 7.36 -5.02
CA LEU A 10 -14.89 6.73 -3.75
C LEU A 10 -14.52 5.24 -3.75
N ILE A 11 -14.84 4.51 -4.82
CA ILE A 11 -14.46 3.10 -4.98
C ILE A 11 -12.93 2.96 -4.99
N CYS A 12 -12.23 3.80 -5.76
CA CYS A 12 -10.77 3.73 -5.91
C CYS A 12 -10.00 4.04 -4.63
N TYR A 13 -10.56 4.81 -3.70
CA TYR A 13 -9.92 5.13 -2.41
C TYR A 13 -10.44 4.26 -1.26
N ALA A 14 -11.74 3.97 -1.22
CA ALA A 14 -12.35 3.24 -0.11
C ALA A 14 -12.03 1.75 -0.18
N VAL A 15 -12.15 1.10 -1.34
CA VAL A 15 -11.95 -0.35 -1.46
C VAL A 15 -10.54 -0.81 -1.04
N PRO A 16 -9.45 -0.16 -1.49
CA PRO A 16 -8.08 -0.48 -1.07
C PRO A 16 -7.79 -0.41 0.42
N LEU A 17 -8.60 0.33 1.17
CA LEU A 17 -8.44 0.50 2.62
C LEU A 17 -9.46 -0.35 3.38
N ALA A 18 -10.71 -0.38 2.91
CA ALA A 18 -11.80 -1.12 3.52
C ALA A 18 -11.60 -2.64 3.43
N LEU A 19 -11.17 -3.17 2.28
CA LEU A 19 -10.96 -4.61 2.14
C LEU A 19 -9.85 -5.13 3.06
N PRO A 20 -8.64 -4.55 3.08
CA PRO A 20 -7.61 -4.99 4.01
C PRO A 20 -8.01 -4.78 5.48
N LEU A 21 -8.76 -3.73 5.81
CA LEU A 21 -9.30 -3.53 7.14
C LEU A 21 -10.27 -4.65 7.56
N ILE A 22 -11.31 -4.89 6.75
CA ILE A 22 -12.33 -5.91 7.02
C ILE A 22 -11.69 -7.29 7.11
N ILE A 23 -10.88 -7.66 6.10
CA ILE A 23 -10.22 -8.96 6.05
C ILE A 23 -9.22 -9.10 7.21
N GLY A 24 -8.43 -8.07 7.50
CA GLY A 24 -7.49 -8.10 8.61
C GLY A 24 -8.16 -8.30 9.96
N ILE A 25 -9.30 -7.62 10.21
CA ILE A 25 -10.12 -7.82 11.41
C ILE A 25 -10.69 -9.24 11.47
N ILE A 26 -11.18 -9.78 10.34
CA ILE A 26 -11.67 -11.17 10.26
C ILE A 26 -10.55 -12.15 10.60
N ILE A 27 -9.36 -11.98 10.00
CA ILE A 27 -8.21 -12.87 10.23
C ILE A 27 -7.78 -12.83 11.69
N LEU A 28 -7.76 -11.64 12.32
CA LEU A 28 -7.57 -11.54 13.76
C LEU A 28 -8.72 -12.27 14.43
N THR A 29 -9.89 -11.66 14.59
CA THR A 29 -10.99 -12.17 15.43
C THR A 29 -11.37 -13.65 15.26
N ARG A 30 -11.23 -14.25 14.08
CA ARG A 30 -11.59 -15.66 13.83
C ARG A 30 -10.42 -16.64 13.90
N PHE A 31 -9.17 -16.22 13.70
CA PHE A 31 -8.03 -17.13 13.52
C PHE A 31 -6.81 -16.80 14.42
N GLU A 32 -6.95 -16.00 15.50
CA GLU A 32 -5.86 -15.46 16.34
C GLU A 32 -4.92 -16.47 17.02
N LYS A 33 -5.16 -17.78 16.91
CA LYS A 33 -4.45 -18.77 17.74
C LYS A 33 -2.97 -18.89 17.41
N GLU A 34 -2.54 -18.52 16.21
CA GLU A 34 -1.16 -18.72 15.75
C GLU A 34 -0.41 -17.42 15.44
N ASN A 35 0.86 -17.37 15.83
CA ASN A 35 1.74 -16.23 15.53
C ASN A 35 1.89 -15.97 14.03
N LEU A 36 1.84 -17.01 13.19
CA LEU A 36 1.86 -16.87 11.73
C LEU A 36 0.62 -16.14 11.22
N ILE A 37 -0.56 -16.47 11.74
CA ILE A 37 -1.81 -15.85 11.32
C ILE A 37 -1.85 -14.39 11.78
N ARG A 38 -1.38 -14.10 13.00
CA ARG A 38 -1.23 -12.72 13.51
C ARG A 38 -0.26 -11.89 12.67
N LEU A 39 0.85 -12.49 12.21
CA LEU A 39 1.78 -11.85 11.28
C LEU A 39 1.09 -11.50 9.96
N VAL A 40 0.36 -12.45 9.39
CA VAL A 40 -0.38 -12.27 8.13
C VAL A 40 -1.39 -11.13 8.27
N ALA A 41 -2.22 -11.15 9.32
CA ALA A 41 -3.15 -10.08 9.64
C ALA A 41 -2.46 -8.71 9.80
N SER A 42 -1.30 -8.68 10.47
CA SER A 42 -0.56 -7.42 10.68
C SER A 42 -0.10 -6.82 9.36
N PHE A 43 0.42 -7.64 8.44
CA PHE A 43 0.75 -7.17 7.10
C PHE A 43 -0.49 -6.79 6.27
N THR A 44 -1.62 -7.48 6.45
CA THR A 44 -2.89 -7.13 5.80
C THR A 44 -3.44 -5.80 6.30
N LEU A 45 -3.32 -5.50 7.58
CA LEU A 45 -3.80 -4.23 8.18
C LEU A 45 -2.84 -3.06 7.96
N LYS A 46 -1.55 -3.35 7.72
CA LYS A 46 -0.52 -2.32 7.51
C LYS A 46 -0.91 -1.20 6.52
N PRO A 47 -1.45 -1.47 5.31
CA PRO A 47 -1.86 -0.42 4.38
C PRO A 47 -2.87 0.56 4.97
N VAL A 48 -3.77 0.10 5.84
CA VAL A 48 -4.80 0.93 6.48
C VAL A 48 -4.18 2.04 7.33
N VAL A 49 -3.04 1.76 7.97
CA VAL A 49 -2.29 2.74 8.76
C VAL A 49 -1.31 3.51 7.88
N ALA A 50 -0.54 2.80 7.05
CA ALA A 50 0.57 3.38 6.32
C ALA A 50 0.14 4.34 5.20
N TYR A 51 -0.96 4.06 4.50
CA TYR A 51 -1.42 4.91 3.38
C TYR A 51 -1.91 6.29 3.81
N PRO A 52 -2.70 6.45 4.90
CA PRO A 52 -3.01 7.78 5.43
C PRO A 52 -1.77 8.61 5.75
N PHE A 53 -0.76 8.03 6.43
CA PHE A 53 0.49 8.75 6.70
C PHE A 53 1.26 9.09 5.42
N TRP A 54 1.31 8.16 4.47
CA TRP A 54 1.96 8.39 3.18
C TRP A 54 1.31 9.55 2.43
N ILE A 55 -0.02 9.58 2.34
CA ILE A 55 -0.82 10.65 1.74
C ILE A 55 -0.55 11.99 2.44
N LEU A 56 -0.64 12.03 3.77
CA LEU A 56 -0.44 13.26 4.54
C LEU A 56 0.97 13.84 4.35
N ILE A 57 2.01 13.00 4.38
CA ILE A 57 3.40 13.44 4.20
C ILE A 57 3.63 13.89 2.76
N ARG A 58 3.14 13.12 1.78
CA ARG A 58 3.32 13.45 0.35
C ARG A 58 2.68 14.78 0.00
N PHE A 59 1.43 15.00 0.39
CA PHE A 59 0.71 16.25 0.12
C PHE A 59 1.15 17.41 1.03
N GLY A 60 1.76 17.14 2.19
CA GLY A 60 2.33 18.16 3.06
C GLY A 60 3.69 18.69 2.57
N ILE A 61 4.53 17.82 2.00
CA ILE A 61 5.88 18.17 1.52
C ILE A 61 5.87 18.68 0.08
N SER A 62 5.07 18.05 -0.77
CA SER A 62 4.81 18.49 -2.14
C SER A 62 3.34 18.87 -2.20
N PRO A 63 2.94 20.03 -1.64
CA PRO A 63 1.60 20.55 -1.80
C PRO A 63 1.45 20.89 -3.28
N LEU A 64 0.95 19.89 -4.00
CA LEU A 64 0.25 20.02 -5.26
C LEU A 64 0.55 21.33 -5.99
N ARG A 65 1.45 21.25 -6.98
CA ARG A 65 1.31 22.02 -8.22
C ARG A 65 -0.01 21.63 -8.93
N ILE A 66 -1.15 21.60 -8.22
CA ILE A 66 -2.47 21.72 -8.83
C ILE A 66 -2.58 23.18 -9.23
N GLY A 67 -2.19 23.48 -10.46
CA GLY A 67 -2.73 24.62 -11.21
C GLY A 67 -2.14 26.00 -10.93
N LEU A 68 -1.07 26.17 -10.16
CA LEU A 68 -0.45 27.49 -9.97
C LEU A 68 0.99 27.53 -10.50
N MET A 69 1.07 28.17 -11.67
CA MET A 69 2.24 28.68 -12.41
C MET A 69 3.23 27.67 -13.02
N PRO A 70 3.46 27.73 -14.35
CA PRO A 70 4.61 27.08 -14.98
C PRO A 70 5.86 27.91 -14.63
N ALA A 71 6.51 27.58 -13.52
CA ALA A 71 7.89 28.03 -13.31
C ALA A 71 8.79 27.34 -14.35
N PRO A 72 9.80 28.04 -14.91
CA PRO A 72 10.69 27.46 -15.92
C PRO A 72 11.37 26.21 -15.36
N LEU A 73 11.22 25.11 -16.10
CA LEU A 73 11.56 23.74 -15.73
C LEU A 73 13.06 23.58 -15.42
N ASP A 74 13.37 23.32 -14.16
CA ASP A 74 14.53 22.50 -13.80
C ASP A 74 14.02 21.07 -13.58
N LEU A 75 13.98 20.29 -14.67
CA LEU A 75 13.48 18.91 -14.70
C LEU A 75 14.18 18.03 -13.66
N LEU A 76 15.46 18.31 -13.39
CA LEU A 76 16.25 17.67 -12.34
C LEU A 76 15.81 18.10 -10.93
N GLY A 77 15.51 19.39 -10.72
CA GLY A 77 15.05 19.91 -9.43
C GLY A 77 13.70 19.35 -9.02
N ASP A 78 12.76 19.29 -9.97
CA ASP A 78 11.43 18.72 -9.75
C ASP A 78 11.52 17.21 -9.43
N LEU A 79 12.33 16.45 -10.18
CA LEU A 79 12.57 15.03 -9.91
C LEU A 79 13.16 14.79 -8.51
N LEU A 80 14.16 15.60 -8.11
CA LEU A 80 14.80 15.47 -6.79
C LEU A 80 13.84 15.80 -5.64
N LEU A 81 13.01 16.83 -5.79
CA LEU A 81 11.99 17.19 -4.81
C LEU A 81 10.96 16.07 -4.63
N ASP A 82 10.49 15.51 -5.73
CA ASP A 82 9.51 14.44 -5.71
C ASP A 82 10.08 13.12 -5.19
N LEU A 83 11.33 12.79 -5.54
CA LEU A 83 12.03 11.64 -4.99
C LEU A 83 12.20 11.79 -3.48
N ARG A 84 12.58 12.98 -3.00
CA ARG A 84 12.66 13.29 -1.57
C ARG A 84 11.30 13.13 -0.88
N ALA A 85 10.23 13.67 -1.45
CA ALA A 85 8.89 13.55 -0.88
C ALA A 85 8.42 12.09 -0.82
N SER A 86 8.67 11.30 -1.88
CA SER A 86 8.34 9.86 -1.90
C SER A 86 9.15 9.05 -0.88
N LEU A 87 10.45 9.33 -0.73
CA LEU A 87 11.30 8.66 0.25
C LEU A 87 10.85 8.97 1.68
N LEU A 88 10.57 10.24 1.99
CA LEU A 88 10.08 10.64 3.31
C LEU A 88 8.70 10.03 3.61
N ALA A 89 7.80 10.00 2.63
CA ALA A 89 6.50 9.37 2.76
C ALA A 89 6.58 7.84 2.96
N ALA A 90 7.66 7.19 2.53
CA ALA A 90 7.88 5.76 2.76
C ALA A 90 8.33 5.41 4.19
N ILE A 91 8.83 6.39 4.97
CA ILE A 91 9.34 6.16 6.33
C ILE A 91 8.33 5.48 7.26
N PRO A 92 7.07 5.98 7.40
CA PRO A 92 6.10 5.35 8.28
C PRO A 92 5.83 3.89 7.93
N ALA A 93 5.86 3.58 6.64
CA ALA A 93 5.63 2.24 6.15
C ALA A 93 6.78 1.28 6.44
N ILE A 94 8.01 1.74 6.23
CA ILE A 94 9.23 0.98 6.54
C ILE A 94 9.29 0.75 8.05
N ALA A 95 9.03 1.79 8.85
CA ALA A 95 8.97 1.68 10.31
C ALA A 95 7.93 0.64 10.74
N LEU A 96 6.74 0.63 10.12
CA LEU A 96 5.71 -0.38 10.43
C LEU A 96 6.15 -1.80 10.01
N THR A 97 6.82 -1.97 8.85
CA THR A 97 7.39 -3.28 8.48
C THR A 97 8.38 -3.75 9.53
N LEU A 98 9.33 -2.89 9.92
CA LEU A 98 10.35 -3.24 10.89
C LEU A 98 9.74 -3.59 12.25
N ALA A 99 8.72 -2.85 12.69
CA ALA A 99 7.98 -3.16 13.91
C ALA A 99 7.31 -4.54 13.84
N ILE A 100 6.61 -4.84 12.74
CA ILE A 100 5.98 -6.16 12.51
C ILE A 100 7.04 -7.26 12.50
N VAL A 101 8.12 -7.08 11.74
CA VAL A 101 9.22 -8.06 11.65
C VAL A 101 9.86 -8.29 13.01
N TYR A 102 10.08 -7.23 13.79
CA TYR A 102 10.65 -7.33 15.12
C TYR A 102 9.76 -8.13 16.08
N VAL A 103 8.46 -7.81 16.13
CA VAL A 103 7.47 -8.48 16.99
C VAL A 103 7.35 -9.97 16.63
N PHE A 104 7.34 -10.30 15.34
CA PHE A 104 7.12 -11.65 14.84
C PHE A 104 8.40 -12.36 14.37
N ARG A 105 9.59 -11.90 14.78
CA ARG A 105 10.90 -12.39 14.30
C ARG A 105 11.06 -13.91 14.38
N GLN A 106 10.44 -14.55 15.37
CA GLN A 106 10.50 -15.99 15.59
C GLN A 106 9.76 -16.80 14.49
N VAL A 107 8.75 -16.19 13.85
CA VAL A 107 7.90 -16.81 12.82
C VAL A 107 8.61 -16.84 11.46
N PHE A 108 9.57 -15.95 11.22
CA PHE A 108 10.28 -15.80 9.94
C PHE A 108 11.19 -16.98 9.56
N LYS A 109 11.28 -18.01 10.40
CA LYS A 109 11.85 -19.32 10.04
C LYS A 109 10.99 -20.05 8.99
N ALA A 110 9.69 -19.76 8.94
CA ALA A 110 8.78 -20.33 7.95
C ALA A 110 8.88 -19.59 6.60
N ARG A 111 8.98 -20.33 5.49
CA ARG A 111 8.98 -19.75 4.13
C ARG A 111 7.72 -18.94 3.84
N SER A 112 6.57 -19.36 4.38
CA SER A 112 5.31 -18.63 4.24
C SER A 112 5.39 -17.21 4.79
N ALA A 113 5.99 -17.01 5.97
CA ALA A 113 6.17 -15.68 6.56
C ALA A 113 7.03 -14.76 5.67
N GLN A 114 8.04 -15.31 5.00
CA GLN A 114 8.91 -14.57 4.08
C GLN A 114 8.16 -14.10 2.84
N LEU A 115 7.21 -14.89 2.32
CA LEU A 115 6.39 -14.50 1.17
C LEU A 115 5.56 -13.25 1.45
N PHE A 116 5.03 -13.09 2.67
CA PHE A 116 4.29 -11.89 3.06
C PHE A 116 5.20 -10.66 3.12
N LEU A 117 6.42 -10.80 3.64
CA LEU A 117 7.41 -9.72 3.61
C LEU A 117 7.80 -9.34 2.17
N ILE A 118 8.04 -10.32 1.30
CA ILE A 118 8.34 -10.07 -0.12
C ILE A 118 7.16 -9.36 -0.79
N GLY A 119 5.93 -9.81 -0.55
CA GLY A 119 4.74 -9.16 -1.08
C GLY A 119 4.57 -7.72 -0.60
N ASP A 120 4.88 -7.43 0.67
CA ASP A 120 4.89 -6.07 1.20
C ASP A 120 5.96 -5.20 0.54
N VAL A 121 7.17 -5.73 0.33
CA VAL A 121 8.26 -5.02 -0.39
C VAL A 121 7.86 -4.72 -1.83
N VAL A 122 7.33 -5.71 -2.56
CA VAL A 122 6.88 -5.53 -3.96
C VAL A 122 5.79 -4.46 -4.04
N ARG A 123 4.82 -4.51 -3.13
CA ARG A 123 3.74 -3.51 -3.05
C ARG A 123 4.29 -2.11 -2.80
N TRP A 124 5.21 -1.95 -1.85
CA TRP A 124 5.83 -0.64 -1.56
C TRP A 124 6.69 -0.13 -2.69
N PHE A 125 7.48 -1.00 -3.31
CA PHE A 125 8.26 -0.66 -4.48
C PHE A 125 7.36 -0.16 -5.62
N TYR A 126 6.24 -0.85 -5.86
CA TYR A 126 5.24 -0.41 -6.84
C TYR A 126 4.67 0.97 -6.49
N THR A 127 4.21 1.17 -5.25
CA THR A 127 3.69 2.48 -4.79
C THR A 127 4.75 3.58 -4.96
N PHE A 128 6.01 3.30 -4.65
CA PHE A 128 7.13 4.23 -4.83
C PHE A 128 7.34 4.59 -6.31
N VAL A 129 7.44 3.59 -7.20
CA VAL A 129 7.61 3.82 -8.64
C VAL A 129 6.45 4.65 -9.20
N VAL A 130 5.20 4.31 -8.85
CA VAL A 130 4.03 5.09 -9.29
C VAL A 130 4.09 6.53 -8.78
N SER A 131 4.50 6.74 -7.53
CA SER A 131 4.59 8.07 -6.95
C SER A 131 5.64 8.97 -7.62
N VAL A 132 6.75 8.39 -8.09
CA VAL A 132 7.82 9.15 -8.75
C VAL A 132 7.51 9.33 -10.24
N THR A 133 6.93 8.35 -10.90
CA THR A 133 6.72 8.38 -12.37
C THR A 133 5.44 9.10 -12.77
N VAL A 134 4.31 8.83 -12.12
CA VAL A 134 3.00 9.34 -12.56
C VAL A 134 2.81 10.81 -12.19
N PHE A 135 3.43 11.28 -11.10
CA PHE A 135 3.30 12.69 -10.68
C PHE A 135 4.30 13.64 -11.37
N ASN A 136 5.37 13.12 -12.00
CA ASN A 136 6.37 13.94 -12.69
C ASN A 136 6.19 14.00 -14.21
N TYR A 137 5.55 13.00 -14.84
CA TYR A 137 5.40 12.97 -16.29
C TYR A 137 4.10 13.64 -16.76
N SER A 138 4.18 14.95 -17.02
CA SER A 138 3.16 15.71 -17.75
C SER A 138 2.93 15.24 -19.19
N GLY A 139 3.84 14.44 -19.75
CA GLY A 139 3.77 13.90 -21.11
C GLY A 139 3.27 12.46 -21.23
N SER A 140 2.93 11.77 -20.13
CA SER A 140 2.36 10.43 -20.22
C SER A 140 0.88 10.50 -20.64
N PRO A 141 0.39 9.58 -21.50
CA PRO A 141 -1.04 9.50 -21.80
C PRO A 141 -1.82 9.42 -20.49
N PRO A 142 -2.83 10.27 -20.26
CA PRO A 142 -3.52 10.36 -18.97
C PRO A 142 -4.09 9.01 -18.52
N TYR A 143 -4.44 8.15 -19.49
CA TYR A 143 -4.93 6.79 -19.26
C TYR A 143 -3.89 5.83 -18.67
N LEU A 144 -2.61 5.94 -19.04
CA LEU A 144 -1.53 5.09 -18.50
C LEU A 144 -1.21 5.44 -17.05
N GLY A 145 -1.15 6.74 -16.73
CA GLY A 145 -0.99 7.20 -15.35
C GLY A 145 -2.15 6.73 -14.46
N MET A 146 -3.40 6.86 -14.94
CA MET A 146 -4.58 6.35 -14.23
C MET A 146 -4.55 4.84 -14.03
N LEU A 147 -4.12 4.07 -15.04
CA LEU A 147 -4.02 2.61 -14.93
C LEU A 147 -2.99 2.18 -13.86
N LEU A 148 -1.80 2.80 -13.86
CA LEU A 148 -0.76 2.50 -12.88
C LEU A 148 -1.19 2.87 -11.45
N ILE A 149 -1.84 4.02 -11.29
CA ILE A 149 -2.45 4.43 -10.03
C ILE A 149 -3.51 3.39 -9.59
N PHE A 150 -4.37 2.96 -10.50
CA PHE A 150 -5.43 1.99 -10.23
C PHE A 150 -4.88 0.63 -9.78
N ILE A 151 -3.87 0.09 -10.47
CA ILE A 151 -3.19 -1.15 -10.07
C ILE A 151 -2.56 -0.98 -8.68
N GLY A 152 -1.95 0.18 -8.42
CA GLY A 152 -1.34 0.52 -7.12
C GLY A 152 -2.34 0.48 -5.97
N PHE A 153 -3.54 0.98 -6.22
CA PHE A 153 -4.65 0.94 -5.27
C PHE A 153 -5.23 -0.46 -5.09
N LEU A 154 -5.26 -1.30 -6.12
CA LEU A 154 -5.80 -2.67 -5.98
C LEU A 154 -4.86 -3.64 -5.27
N LEU A 155 -3.54 -3.40 -5.31
CA LEU A 155 -2.53 -4.29 -4.71
C LEU A 155 -2.80 -4.64 -3.23
N PRO A 156 -3.11 -3.68 -2.31
CA PRO A 156 -3.52 -3.99 -0.95
C PRO A 156 -4.70 -4.96 -0.86
N SER A 157 -5.73 -4.80 -1.70
CA SER A 157 -6.91 -5.67 -1.71
C SER A 157 -6.57 -7.08 -2.19
N VAL A 158 -5.78 -7.20 -3.26
CA VAL A 158 -5.31 -8.50 -3.76
C VAL A 158 -4.48 -9.20 -2.69
N TYR A 159 -3.60 -8.47 -2.02
CA TYR A 159 -2.79 -8.97 -0.92
C TYR A 159 -3.65 -9.45 0.26
N ALA A 160 -4.70 -8.70 0.62
CA ALA A 160 -5.64 -9.09 1.67
C ALA A 160 -6.42 -10.37 1.32
N ILE A 161 -6.90 -10.49 0.08
CA ILE A 161 -7.59 -11.71 -0.38
C ILE A 161 -6.65 -12.91 -0.35
N ALA A 162 -5.41 -12.75 -0.84
CA ALA A 162 -4.40 -13.82 -0.79
C ALA A 162 -4.09 -14.25 0.65
N ALA A 163 -4.01 -13.29 1.58
CA ALA A 163 -3.85 -13.55 3.01
C ALA A 163 -5.02 -14.36 3.59
N LEU A 164 -6.26 -14.03 3.24
CA LEU A 164 -7.44 -14.77 3.70
C LEU A 164 -7.47 -16.21 3.17
N ILE A 165 -7.17 -16.39 1.88
CA ILE A 165 -7.08 -17.73 1.26
C ILE A 165 -6.00 -18.55 1.95
N PHE A 166 -4.83 -17.94 2.21
CA PHE A 166 -3.74 -18.62 2.93
C PHE A 166 -4.20 -19.08 4.32
N VAL A 167 -4.77 -18.19 5.13
CA VAL A 167 -5.20 -18.51 6.50
C VAL A 167 -6.28 -19.58 6.53
N THR A 168 -7.27 -19.51 5.63
CA THR A 168 -8.34 -20.53 5.55
C THR A 168 -7.79 -21.88 5.13
N SER A 169 -6.82 -21.92 4.21
CA SER A 169 -6.17 -23.17 3.82
C SER A 169 -5.41 -23.82 4.98
N VAL A 170 -4.62 -23.04 5.73
CA VAL A 170 -3.85 -23.51 6.89
C VAL A 170 -4.78 -24.05 7.97
N ASN A 171 -5.86 -23.32 8.29
CA ASN A 171 -6.81 -23.73 9.33
C ASN A 171 -7.53 -25.05 8.98
N ASN A 172 -7.92 -25.23 7.71
CA ASN A 172 -8.57 -26.47 7.25
C ASN A 172 -7.67 -27.71 7.36
N PHE A 173 -6.36 -27.55 7.22
CA PHE A 173 -5.40 -28.63 7.41
C PHE A 173 -5.24 -29.03 8.88
N GLN A 174 -5.46 -28.11 9.83
CA GLN A 174 -5.30 -28.39 11.27
C GLN A 174 -6.52 -29.07 11.89
N THR A 175 -7.68 -28.94 11.26
CA THR A 175 -8.94 -29.55 11.72
C THR A 175 -9.17 -30.97 11.19
N ARG A 176 -8.25 -31.51 10.38
CA ARG A 176 -8.30 -32.87 9.82
C ARG A 176 -7.27 -33.74 10.52
#